data_AF-A0AB39BB39-F1
#
_entry.id   AF-A0AB39BB39-F1
#
_cell.length_a   1.000
_cell.length_b   1.000
_cell.length_c   1.000
_cell.angle_alpha   90.00
_cell.angle_beta   90.00
_cell.angle_gamma   90.00
#
_symmetry.space_group_name_H-M   'P 1'
#
loop_
_entity.id
_entity.type
_entity.pdbx_description
1 polymer ?
#
loop_
_entity_poly.entity_id
_entity_poly.type
_entity_poly.pdbx_seq_one_letter_code
_entity_poly.pdbx_strand_id
1 'polypeptide(L)' 'MSSYDPQANYDVIEFEGTKIGEVRKGKYYEGSAHEGDIVGDVFHYQGAPAGKLTGLTITRDDDATLFHLLPQDSKKG' A
#
# COMPACT_ATOMS: atom_id res chain seq x y z
N MET A 1 -7.91 -13.05 9.70
CA MET A 1 -7.86 -11.75 9.00
C MET A 1 -6.41 -11.31 8.99
N SER A 2 -5.82 -11.14 7.82
CA SER A 2 -4.42 -10.73 7.69
C SER A 2 -4.31 -9.25 8.06
N SER A 3 -3.40 -8.91 8.97
CA SER A 3 -3.09 -7.53 9.36
C SER A 3 -1.90 -7.00 8.57
N TYR A 4 -1.85 -5.68 8.37
CA TYR A 4 -0.66 -5.02 7.83
C TYR A 4 0.56 -5.21 8.74
N ASP A 5 1.69 -5.56 8.14
CA ASP A 5 3.01 -5.63 8.75
C ASP A 5 3.89 -4.54 8.09
N PRO A 6 4.28 -3.49 8.83
CA PRO A 6 5.09 -2.40 8.28
C PRO A 6 6.51 -2.84 7.86
N GLN A 7 6.93 -4.06 8.19
CA GLN A 7 8.23 -4.63 7.77
C GLN A 7 8.13 -5.54 6.54
N ALA A 8 6.91 -5.89 6.11
CA ALA A 8 6.69 -6.71 4.94
C ALA A 8 6.70 -5.90 3.64
N ASN A 9 6.68 -6.63 2.52
CA ASN A 9 6.48 -6.07 1.19
C ASN A 9 5.12 -6.50 0.65
N TYR A 10 4.47 -5.60 -0.08
CA TYR A 10 3.16 -5.82 -0.67
C TYR A 10 3.12 -5.34 -2.11
N ASP A 11 2.40 -6.05 -2.96
CA ASP A 11 1.88 -5.49 -4.20
C ASP A 11 0.66 -4.63 -3.86
N VAL A 12 0.59 -3.44 -4.47
CA VAL A 12 -0.58 -2.56 -4.38
C VAL A 12 -1.42 -2.77 -5.63
N ILE A 13 -2.59 -3.36 -5.42
CA ILE A 13 -3.49 -3.79 -6.48
C ILE A 13 -4.74 -2.91 -6.44
N GLU A 14 -5.13 -2.33 -7.57
CA GLU A 14 -6.42 -1.63 -7.68
C GLU A 14 -7.60 -2.59 -7.74
N PHE A 15 -8.82 -2.09 -7.59
CA PHE A 15 -10.03 -2.92 -7.58
C PHE A 15 -10.18 -3.82 -8.82
N GLU A 16 -9.69 -3.38 -9.98
CA GLU A 16 -9.72 -4.16 -11.23
C GLU A 16 -8.67 -5.28 -11.30
N GLY A 17 -7.79 -5.40 -10.29
CA GLY A 17 -6.76 -6.42 -10.20
C GLY A 17 -5.42 -6.01 -10.82
N THR A 18 -5.27 -4.77 -11.30
CA THR A 18 -4.02 -4.25 -11.84
C THR A 18 -3.07 -3.88 -10.71
N LYS A 19 -1.80 -4.28 -10.83
CA LYS A 19 -0.73 -3.79 -9.94
C LYS A 19 -0.34 -2.38 -10.34
N ILE A 20 -0.55 -1.43 -9.44
CA ILE A 20 -0.20 -0.02 -9.63
C ILE A 20 1.09 0.38 -8.92
N GLY A 21 1.49 -0.39 -7.92
CA GLY A 21 2.66 -0.07 -7.13
C GLY A 21 3.06 -1.17 -6.15
N GLU A 22 3.96 -0.82 -5.25
CA GLU A 22 4.47 -1.69 -4.20
C GLU A 22 4.62 -0.93 -2.90
N VAL A 23 4.32 -1.57 -1.77
CA VAL A 23 4.75 -1.11 -0.46
C VAL A 23 5.95 -1.94 -0.04
N ARG A 24 7.10 -1.31 0.21
CA ARG A 24 8.31 -1.97 0.69
C ARG A 24 8.68 -1.39 2.05
N LYS A 25 8.47 -2.15 3.12
CA LYS A 25 8.76 -1.72 4.50
C LYS A 25 8.15 -0.34 4.85
N GLY A 26 6.86 -0.19 4.61
CA GLY A 26 6.14 1.07 4.85
C GLY A 26 6.20 2.10 3.74
N LYS A 27 7.09 1.97 2.76
CA LYS A 27 7.27 2.97 1.68
C LYS A 27 6.53 2.55 0.42
N TYR A 28 5.70 3.42 -0.12
CA TYR A 28 4.95 3.20 -1.35
C TYR A 28 5.73 3.66 -2.57
N TYR A 29 5.78 2.80 -3.59
CA TYR A 29 6.48 3.02 -4.84
C TYR A 29 5.57 2.81 -6.04
N GLU A 30 5.67 3.71 -7.01
CA GLU A 30 5.13 3.54 -8.37
C GLU A 30 6.30 3.29 -9.31
N GLY A 31 6.46 2.03 -9.73
CA GLY A 31 7.68 1.58 -10.39
C GLY A 31 8.91 1.73 -9.49
N SER A 32 9.81 2.67 -9.83
CA SER A 32 11.03 2.96 -9.05
C SER A 32 10.94 4.24 -8.22
N ALA A 33 9.90 5.06 -8.40
CA ALA A 33 9.74 6.33 -7.70
C ALA A 33 9.14 6.08 -6.31
N HIS A 34 9.71 6.71 -5.28
CA HIS A 34 9.13 6.75 -3.93
C HIS A 34 8.08 7.86 -3.91
N GLU A 35 6.81 7.47 -4.00
CA GLU A 35 5.69 8.40 -4.09
C GLU A 35 4.97 8.59 -2.74
N GLY A 36 5.17 7.69 -1.77
CA GLY A 36 4.43 7.79 -0.50
C GLY A 36 4.90 6.90 0.63
N ASP A 37 4.21 7.00 1.76
CA ASP A 37 4.53 6.26 2.99
C ASP A 37 3.25 5.84 3.72
N ILE A 38 3.29 4.68 4.37
CA ILE A 38 2.27 4.24 5.32
C ILE A 38 2.83 4.42 6.73
N VAL A 39 2.20 5.30 7.49
CA VAL A 39 2.58 5.60 8.88
C VAL A 39 1.37 5.38 9.77
N GLY A 40 1.43 4.33 10.60
CA GLY A 40 0.27 3.89 11.38
C GLY A 40 -0.85 3.40 10.46
N ASP A 41 -2.02 4.03 10.55
CA ASP A 41 -3.19 3.75 9.72
C ASP A 41 -3.39 4.80 8.60
N VAL A 42 -2.40 5.68 8.35
CA VAL A 42 -2.50 6.76 7.36
C VAL A 42 -1.62 6.47 6.16
N PHE A 43 -2.21 6.52 4.97
CA PHE A 43 -1.49 6.52 3.70
C PHE A 43 -1.14 7.95 3.31
N HIS A 44 0.15 8.22 3.14
CA HIS A 44 0.66 9.49 2.65
C HIS A 44 1.09 9.33 1.19
N TYR A 45 0.75 10.31 0.37
CA TYR A 45 1.15 10.39 -1.02
C TYR A 45 1.72 11.79 -1.28
N GLN A 46 2.90 11.83 -1.88
CA GLN A 46 3.70 13.03 -2.12
C GLN A 46 3.88 13.89 -0.86
N GLY A 47 4.03 13.23 0.29
CA GLY A 47 4.26 13.86 1.60
C GLY A 47 3.01 14.35 2.33
N ALA A 48 1.81 14.24 1.75
CA ALA A 48 0.55 14.63 2.39
C ALA A 48 -0.30 13.41 2.75
N PRO A 49 -1.07 13.44 3.85
CA PRO A 49 -2.13 12.45 4.10
C PRO A 49 -3.08 12.39 2.91
N ALA A 50 -3.31 11.20 2.37
CA ALA A 50 -4.07 10.99 1.14
C ALA A 50 -4.99 9.76 1.20
N GLY A 51 -5.12 9.16 2.37
CA GLY A 51 -5.99 8.02 2.57
C GLY A 51 -5.76 7.32 3.90
N LYS A 52 -6.53 6.26 4.10
CA LYS A 52 -6.50 5.44 5.31
C LYS A 52 -6.23 3.98 4.98
N LEU A 53 -5.41 3.34 5.80
CA LEU A 53 -5.20 1.90 5.80
C LEU A 53 -6.12 1.24 6.83
N THR A 54 -6.92 0.26 6.40
CA THR A 54 -7.71 -0.61 7.28
C THR A 54 -7.44 -2.08 6.90
N GLY A 55 -6.79 -2.82 7.80
CA GLY A 55 -6.37 -4.19 7.50
C GLY A 55 -5.30 -4.20 6.40
N LEU A 56 -5.66 -4.69 5.21
CA LEU A 56 -4.82 -4.69 4.01
C LEU A 56 -5.46 -3.88 2.86
N THR A 57 -6.34 -2.94 3.20
CA THR A 57 -7.00 -2.08 2.22
C THR A 57 -6.66 -0.62 2.49
N ILE A 58 -6.17 0.07 1.46
CA ILE A 58 -6.03 1.52 1.43
C ILE A 58 -7.29 2.09 0.80
N THR A 59 -7.90 3.09 1.45
CA THR A 59 -8.97 3.92 0.89
C THR A 59 -8.42 5.31 0.68
N ARG A 60 -8.46 5.81 -0.56
CA ARG A 60 -8.02 7.14 -0.94
C ARG A 60 -9.04 8.22 -0.54
N ASP A 61 -8.56 9.40 -0.16
CA ASP A 61 -9.42 10.50 0.26
C ASP A 61 -9.97 11.34 -0.91
N ASP A 62 -9.28 11.35 -2.05
CA ASP A 62 -9.61 12.18 -3.21
C ASP A 62 -10.76 11.62 -4.05
N ASP A 63 -10.77 10.31 -4.31
CA ASP A 63 -11.73 9.66 -5.19
C ASP A 63 -12.41 8.43 -4.57
N ALA A 64 -12.12 8.12 -3.29
CA ALA A 64 -12.56 6.92 -2.60
C ALA A 64 -12.13 5.60 -3.28
N THR A 65 -11.09 5.64 -4.11
CA THR A 65 -10.50 4.44 -4.72
C THR A 65 -9.93 3.52 -3.64
N LEU A 66 -10.13 2.22 -3.87
CA LEU A 66 -9.66 1.16 -2.99
C LEU A 66 -8.47 0.45 -3.61
N PHE A 67 -7.40 0.33 -2.82
CA PHE A 67 -6.25 -0.50 -3.15
C PHE A 67 -6.11 -1.63 -2.15
N HIS A 68 -5.79 -2.82 -2.64
CA HIS A 68 -5.50 -4.00 -1.85
C HIS A 68 -3.99 -4.20 -1.76
N LEU A 69 -3.51 -4.44 -0.53
CA LEU A 69 -2.15 -4.84 -0.25
C LEU A 69 -2.09 -6.37 -0.26
N LEU A 70 -1.51 -6.93 -1.33
CA LEU A 70 -1.24 -8.37 -1.40
C LEU A 70 0.18 -8.64 -0.88
N PRO A 71 0.35 -9.44 0.18
CA PRO A 71 1.68 -9.79 0.66
C PRO A 71 2.50 -10.40 -0.48
N GLN A 72 3.67 -9.82 -0.75
CA GLN A 72 4.67 -10.50 -1.54
C GLN A 72 5.22 -11.59 -0.63
N ASP A 73 4.72 -12.82 -0.75
CA ASP A 73 5.27 -13.95 -0.02
C ASP A 73 6.78 -13.89 -0.15
N SER A 74 7.46 -13.78 0.99
CA SER A 74 8.88 -14.07 1.04
C SER A 74 8.97 -15.52 0.59
N LYS A 75 9.25 -15.78 -0.69
CA LYS A 75 9.57 -17.12 -1.16
C LYS A 75 10.64 -17.61 -0.19
N LYS A 76 10.23 -18.51 0.72
CA LYS A 76 11.15 -19.29 1.53
C LYS A 76 11.98 -20.07 0.52
N GLY A 77 13.19 -19.59 0.27
CA GLY A 77 14.25 -20.42 -0.28
C GLY A 77 14.58 -21.55 0.68
#